data_AF-A0A2V2WIL4-F1
#
_entry.id   AF-A0A2V2WIL4-F1
#
_cell.length_a   1.000
_cell.length_b   1.000
_cell.length_c   1.000
_cell.angle_alpha   90.00
_cell.angle_beta   90.00
_cell.angle_gamma   90.00
#
_symmetry.space_group_name_H-M   'P 1'
#
loop_
_entity.id
_entity.type
_entity.pdbx_description
1 polymer ?
#
loop_
_entity_poly.entity_id
_entity_poly.type
_entity_poly.pdbx_seq_one_letter_code
_entity_poly.pdbx_strand_id
1 'polypeptide(L)'
;MKIKKKELRRREAQLPINYPHPEVADASVSVEAAIFNAEETRVEAICRRLAHNEVAVRDAVLAELPRYIRSVTQRLVGLEACVDLAALRRFIVMQSGGKGGRCGTSGGGAGGEKRVVINVLRELEAYRNREENARREQRRQAAIRRLQQERQQAARGGDNNNREDNNNNKNNNNNNNTGDKNYMAAEKEGEEELKMRDAERKSLRQIYGEWISVWCEMELVLLKLSRGLFFCLWHSDKPLVQLECAQRIARLIHVPHTNSGKILLFSCLIRVLMREWRSMDRHRADKFLALVRKMIYELACLLESLEAEARLQQQRGDDNEAGTNGGVDRSAPAGGTVASRGASPLAGRKRERNEDEGGPFHGDADVLTHDPLCRALDEACYVFQGQLLPEPTAVGLSMHVCDVLFDELCRAALSTALFVALSDRIALHAMSRGNCVEKRVLDYFISPMAGACCPAVDANSISRRTAS
;
A
#
# COMPACT_ATOMS: atom_id res chain seq x y z
N MET A 1 -26.55 33.36 -0.33
CA MET A 1 -26.77 34.65 0.37
C MET A 1 -25.47 35.47 0.33
N LYS A 2 -25.52 36.81 0.15
CA LYS A 2 -24.33 37.67 0.22
C LYS A 2 -24.11 38.13 1.67
N ILE A 3 -23.24 37.44 2.41
CA ILE A 3 -22.87 37.78 3.80
C ILE A 3 -22.09 39.11 3.79
N LYS A 4 -22.42 40.04 4.69
CA LYS A 4 -21.79 41.37 4.70
C LYS A 4 -20.46 41.33 5.46
N LYS A 5 -19.40 41.96 4.92
CA LYS A 5 -18.04 42.10 5.49
C LYS A 5 -17.94 42.71 6.91
N LYS A 6 -19.07 43.06 7.53
CA LYS A 6 -19.19 43.56 8.91
C LYS A 6 -19.50 42.44 9.91
N GLU A 7 -20.19 41.38 9.48
CA GLU A 7 -20.58 40.22 10.32
C GLU A 7 -19.37 39.32 10.63
N LEU A 8 -18.51 39.03 9.65
CA LEU A 8 -17.25 38.28 9.87
C LEU A 8 -16.36 38.91 10.95
N ARG A 9 -16.43 40.24 11.14
CA ARG A 9 -15.58 40.96 12.11
C ARG A 9 -16.08 40.89 13.55
N ARG A 10 -17.29 40.37 13.81
CA ARG A 10 -17.81 40.15 15.17
C ARG A 10 -17.60 38.73 15.71
N ARG A 11 -17.02 37.81 14.92
CA ARG A 11 -16.95 36.35 15.21
C ARG A 11 -18.32 35.64 15.29
N GLU A 12 -19.42 36.34 15.05
CA GLU A 12 -20.80 35.81 15.08
C GLU A 12 -21.20 35.03 13.82
N ALA A 13 -20.39 35.08 12.75
CA ALA A 13 -20.70 34.44 11.46
C ALA A 13 -19.67 33.37 11.09
N GLN A 14 -20.05 32.11 11.28
CA GLN A 14 -19.34 30.95 10.72
C GLN A 14 -19.61 30.87 9.22
N LEU A 15 -18.57 30.65 8.40
CA LEU A 15 -18.77 30.28 6.99
C LEU A 15 -19.49 28.92 6.96
N PRO A 16 -20.58 28.75 6.19
CA PRO A 16 -21.25 27.46 6.07
C PRO A 16 -20.30 26.43 5.49
N ILE A 17 -19.77 25.54 6.34
CA ILE A 17 -19.06 24.33 5.90
C ILE A 17 -20.14 23.39 5.38
N ASN A 18 -20.49 23.55 4.11
CA ASN A 18 -21.52 22.79 3.45
C ASN A 18 -21.03 21.35 3.23
N TYR A 19 -21.18 20.50 4.25
CA TYR A 19 -21.27 19.06 4.03
C TYR A 19 -22.58 18.81 3.27
N PRO A 20 -22.54 18.19 2.08
CA PRO A 20 -23.77 17.73 1.45
C PRO A 20 -24.46 16.75 2.40
N HIS A 21 -25.72 17.05 2.76
CA HIS A 21 -26.51 16.11 3.54
C HIS A 21 -26.66 14.80 2.75
N PRO A 22 -26.37 13.64 3.36
CA PRO A 22 -26.72 12.37 2.74
C PRO A 22 -28.24 12.23 2.76
N GLU A 23 -28.85 12.11 1.57
CA GLU A 23 -30.24 11.68 1.44
C GLU A 23 -30.32 10.22 1.88
N VAL A 24 -30.92 9.99 3.06
CA VAL A 24 -31.14 8.64 3.59
C VAL A 24 -32.39 8.06 2.92
N ALA A 25 -32.22 6.94 2.22
CA ALA A 25 -33.31 6.10 1.73
C ALA A 25 -33.32 4.78 2.51
N ASP A 26 -34.51 4.27 2.81
CA ASP A 26 -34.75 3.32 3.90
C ASP A 26 -34.48 1.83 3.62
N ALA A 27 -34.30 1.12 4.73
CA ALA A 27 -34.71 -0.26 4.99
C ALA A 27 -34.15 -1.42 4.13
N SER A 28 -32.94 -1.87 4.46
CA SER A 28 -32.69 -3.26 4.93
C SER A 28 -31.22 -3.43 5.31
N VAL A 29 -30.82 -2.82 6.42
CA VAL A 29 -29.41 -2.73 6.81
C VAL A 29 -28.98 -4.01 7.54
N SER A 30 -28.04 -4.77 6.95
CA SER A 30 -27.36 -5.89 7.63
C SER A 30 -26.74 -5.42 8.94
N VAL A 31 -26.62 -6.30 9.95
CA VAL A 31 -26.02 -5.97 11.26
C VAL A 31 -24.63 -5.33 11.11
N GLU A 32 -23.84 -5.81 10.16
CA GLU A 32 -22.51 -5.27 9.82
C GLU A 32 -22.58 -3.84 9.28
N ALA A 33 -23.50 -3.57 8.36
CA ALA A 33 -23.74 -2.24 7.81
C ALA A 33 -24.31 -1.28 8.87
N ALA A 34 -25.08 -1.77 9.85
CA ALA A 34 -25.57 -0.97 10.97
C ALA A 34 -24.42 -0.57 11.92
N ILE A 35 -23.49 -1.50 12.19
CA ILE A 35 -22.25 -1.23 12.94
C ILE A 35 -21.39 -0.20 12.19
N PHE A 36 -21.27 -0.34 10.87
CA PHE A 36 -20.51 0.59 10.05
C PHE A 36 -21.11 2.01 10.06
N ASN A 37 -22.42 2.15 9.85
CA ASN A 37 -23.12 3.44 9.91
C ASN A 37 -23.01 4.13 11.29
N ALA A 38 -22.96 3.33 12.38
CA ALA A 38 -22.73 3.84 13.72
C ALA A 38 -21.31 4.38 13.91
N GLU A 39 -20.27 3.66 13.44
CA GLU A 39 -18.90 4.18 13.45
C GLU A 39 -18.72 5.38 12.51
N GLU A 40 -19.38 5.40 11.35
CA GLU A 40 -19.39 6.56 10.45
C GLU A 40 -19.90 7.83 11.17
N THR A 41 -21.02 7.71 11.88
CA THR A 41 -21.59 8.78 12.71
C THR A 41 -20.65 9.22 13.83
N ARG A 42 -19.94 8.25 14.44
CA ARG A 42 -18.97 8.48 15.53
C ARG A 42 -17.72 9.22 15.06
N VAL A 43 -17.15 8.83 13.91
CA VAL A 43 -16.03 9.55 13.28
C VAL A 43 -16.43 10.99 12.98
N GLU A 44 -17.64 11.23 12.46
CA GLU A 44 -18.08 12.59 12.16
C GLU A 44 -18.23 13.45 13.42
N ALA A 45 -18.75 12.90 14.52
CA ALA A 45 -18.79 13.61 15.80
C ALA A 45 -17.38 13.99 16.29
N ILE A 46 -16.40 13.09 16.15
CA ILE A 46 -14.99 13.36 16.43
C ILE A 46 -14.45 14.47 15.51
N CYS A 47 -14.71 14.41 14.20
CA CYS A 47 -14.25 15.41 13.23
C CYS A 47 -14.85 16.80 13.48
N ARG A 48 -16.13 16.89 13.90
CA ARG A 48 -16.75 18.16 14.32
C ARG A 48 -16.04 18.78 15.53
N ARG A 49 -15.65 17.96 16.52
CA ARG A 49 -14.87 18.41 17.70
C ARG A 49 -13.43 18.77 17.34
N LEU A 50 -12.79 18.05 16.41
CA LEU A 50 -11.46 18.38 15.87
C LEU A 50 -11.44 19.71 15.09
N ALA A 51 -12.54 20.07 14.42
CA ALA A 51 -12.68 21.35 13.74
C ALA A 51 -13.24 22.48 14.66
N HIS A 52 -13.34 22.25 15.97
CA HIS A 52 -13.90 23.24 16.89
C HIS A 52 -12.98 24.46 17.06
N ASN A 53 -13.58 25.65 17.24
CA ASN A 53 -12.82 26.91 17.36
C ASN A 53 -11.94 26.93 18.63
N GLU A 54 -12.43 26.36 19.73
CA GLU A 54 -11.72 26.33 21.01
C GLU A 54 -10.58 25.30 21.02
N VAL A 55 -9.39 25.77 21.39
CA VAL A 55 -8.17 24.95 21.46
C VAL A 55 -8.32 23.80 22.46
N ALA A 56 -8.89 24.06 23.65
CA ALA A 56 -9.09 23.05 24.69
C ALA A 56 -9.98 21.87 24.22
N VAL A 57 -11.01 22.13 23.41
CA VAL A 57 -11.86 21.08 22.84
C VAL A 57 -11.07 20.22 21.86
N ARG A 58 -10.25 20.83 21.00
CA ARG A 58 -9.39 20.09 20.06
C ARG A 58 -8.34 19.26 20.79
N ASP A 59 -7.67 19.83 21.79
CA ASP A 59 -6.60 19.16 22.55
C ASP A 59 -7.12 17.96 23.36
N ALA A 60 -8.34 18.06 23.89
CA ALA A 60 -9.04 16.95 24.54
C ALA A 60 -9.32 15.82 23.55
N VAL A 61 -9.84 16.13 22.34
CA VAL A 61 -10.08 15.12 21.30
C VAL A 61 -8.77 14.47 20.86
N LEU A 62 -7.71 15.26 20.64
CA LEU A 62 -6.38 14.76 20.31
C LEU A 62 -5.79 13.85 21.41
N ALA A 63 -6.26 13.93 22.65
CA ALA A 63 -5.88 13.02 23.75
C ALA A 63 -6.77 11.76 23.80
N GLU A 64 -8.01 11.83 23.32
CA GLU A 64 -8.92 10.68 23.17
C GLU A 64 -8.57 9.80 21.95
N LEU A 65 -8.09 10.41 20.86
CA LEU A 65 -7.84 9.74 19.57
C LEU A 65 -7.01 8.45 19.63
N PRO A 66 -5.91 8.36 20.41
CA PRO A 66 -5.14 7.12 20.48
C PRO A 66 -5.98 5.91 20.96
N ARG A 67 -6.92 6.13 21.88
CA ARG A 67 -7.84 5.07 22.33
C ARG A 67 -8.87 4.73 21.26
N TYR A 68 -9.39 5.75 20.57
CA TYR A 68 -10.37 5.56 19.50
C TYR A 68 -9.81 4.77 18.31
N ILE A 69 -8.68 5.21 17.74
CA ILE A 69 -8.02 4.54 16.60
C ILE A 69 -7.67 3.10 16.96
N ARG A 70 -7.14 2.86 18.17
CA ARG A 70 -6.85 1.51 18.66
C ARG A 70 -8.12 0.63 18.71
N SER A 71 -9.22 1.16 19.27
CA SER A 71 -10.50 0.45 19.35
C SER A 71 -11.05 0.06 17.98
N VAL A 72 -11.01 0.96 16.99
CA VAL A 72 -11.54 0.70 15.64
C VAL A 72 -10.65 -0.28 14.89
N THR A 73 -9.33 -0.05 14.90
CA THR A 73 -8.35 -0.91 14.20
C THR A 73 -8.19 -2.30 14.82
N GLN A 74 -8.78 -2.58 15.99
CA GLN A 74 -8.84 -3.93 16.58
C GLN A 74 -9.42 -4.98 15.61
N ARG A 75 -10.39 -4.60 14.77
CA ARG A 75 -10.98 -5.50 13.75
C ARG A 75 -9.93 -6.04 12.76
N LEU A 76 -8.88 -5.27 12.45
CA LEU A 76 -7.82 -5.69 11.54
C LEU A 76 -6.97 -6.84 12.12
N VAL A 77 -6.82 -6.92 13.45
CA VAL A 77 -6.03 -7.98 14.10
C VAL A 77 -6.70 -9.34 13.90
N GLY A 78 -8.02 -9.41 14.12
CA GLY A 78 -8.80 -10.62 13.85
C GLY A 78 -8.82 -10.97 12.37
N LEU A 79 -8.94 -9.97 11.49
CA LEU A 79 -8.89 -10.17 10.05
C LEU A 79 -7.55 -10.77 9.59
N GLU A 80 -6.42 -10.18 9.97
CA GLU A 80 -5.10 -10.66 9.57
C GLU A 80 -4.77 -12.05 10.16
N ALA A 81 -5.35 -12.42 11.31
CA ALA A 81 -5.16 -13.73 11.93
C ALA A 81 -6.04 -14.86 11.33
N CYS A 82 -7.24 -14.56 10.84
CA CYS A 82 -8.21 -15.56 10.37
C CYS A 82 -8.18 -15.81 8.85
N VAL A 83 -7.48 -14.98 8.08
CA VAL A 83 -7.53 -15.01 6.61
C VAL A 83 -6.58 -16.05 6.01
N ASP A 84 -7.09 -16.86 5.07
CA ASP A 84 -6.25 -17.73 4.22
C ASP A 84 -5.42 -16.87 3.24
N LEU A 85 -4.21 -16.52 3.65
CA LEU A 85 -3.22 -15.79 2.85
C LEU A 85 -2.83 -16.55 1.58
N ALA A 86 -2.91 -17.89 1.55
CA ALA A 86 -2.60 -18.67 0.36
C ALA A 86 -3.75 -18.57 -0.66
N ALA A 87 -5.01 -18.64 -0.23
CA ALA A 87 -6.17 -18.34 -1.08
C ALA A 87 -6.11 -16.92 -1.65
N LEU A 88 -5.82 -15.90 -0.84
CA LEU A 88 -5.66 -14.54 -1.32
C LEU A 88 -4.54 -14.41 -2.35
N ARG A 89 -3.35 -14.99 -2.10
CA ARG A 89 -2.23 -15.01 -3.07
C ARG A 89 -2.65 -15.67 -4.38
N ARG A 90 -3.28 -16.85 -4.35
CA ARG A 90 -3.80 -17.54 -5.56
C ARG A 90 -4.77 -16.65 -6.32
N PHE A 91 -5.69 -15.96 -5.63
CA PHE A 91 -6.68 -15.09 -6.25
C PHE A 91 -6.08 -13.83 -6.89
N ILE A 92 -5.15 -13.14 -6.20
CA ILE A 92 -4.47 -11.94 -6.71
C ILE A 92 -3.61 -12.27 -7.95
N VAL A 93 -2.92 -13.41 -7.94
CA VAL A 93 -2.16 -13.90 -9.11
C VAL A 93 -3.10 -14.24 -10.28
N MET A 94 -4.24 -14.88 -10.01
CA MET A 94 -5.26 -15.17 -11.03
C MET A 94 -5.82 -13.89 -11.65
N GLN A 95 -6.13 -12.86 -10.84
CA GLN A 95 -6.59 -11.56 -11.33
C GLN A 95 -5.54 -10.81 -12.16
N SER A 96 -4.26 -11.02 -11.87
CA SER A 96 -3.14 -10.45 -12.62
C SER A 96 -2.88 -11.15 -13.97
N GLY A 97 -3.68 -12.17 -14.31
CA GLY A 97 -3.68 -12.81 -15.63
C GLY A 97 -2.38 -13.54 -15.97
N GLY A 98 -1.67 -14.07 -14.97
CA GLY A 98 -0.37 -14.72 -15.16
C GLY A 98 0.79 -13.78 -15.54
N LYS A 99 0.52 -12.50 -15.81
CA LYS A 99 1.54 -11.46 -15.96
C LYS A 99 2.02 -11.03 -14.58
N GLY A 100 2.77 -11.92 -13.92
CA GLY A 100 3.53 -11.61 -12.71
C GLY A 100 4.31 -10.32 -12.96
N GLY A 101 3.98 -9.28 -12.18
CA GLY A 101 4.44 -7.93 -12.44
C GLY A 101 5.96 -7.86 -12.50
N ARG A 102 6.47 -7.13 -13.51
CA ARG A 102 7.88 -6.76 -13.63
C ARG A 102 8.23 -5.74 -12.54
N CYS A 103 8.20 -6.15 -11.28
CA CYS A 103 8.81 -5.41 -10.18
C CYS A 103 10.32 -5.54 -10.34
N GLY A 104 10.96 -4.42 -10.64
CA GLY A 104 12.40 -4.38 -10.88
C GLY A 104 13.17 -4.35 -9.57
N THR A 105 13.89 -5.43 -9.29
CA THR A 105 15.27 -5.41 -8.79
C THR A 105 15.99 -6.66 -9.33
N SER A 106 17.31 -6.54 -9.49
CA SER A 106 18.17 -7.51 -10.18
C SER A 106 18.48 -8.76 -9.36
N GLY A 107 18.67 -9.90 -10.03
CA GLY A 107 19.21 -11.13 -9.42
C GLY A 107 18.70 -12.38 -10.15
N GLY A 108 19.58 -13.07 -10.87
CA GLY A 108 19.25 -14.35 -11.51
C GLY A 108 19.42 -15.51 -10.52
N GLY A 109 18.40 -16.36 -10.41
CA GLY A 109 18.42 -17.58 -9.61
C GLY A 109 17.27 -18.50 -10.03
N ALA A 110 17.55 -19.78 -10.23
CA ALA A 110 16.57 -20.73 -10.77
C ALA A 110 15.60 -21.24 -9.69
N GLY A 111 14.39 -21.61 -10.11
CA GLY A 111 13.54 -22.57 -9.38
C GLY A 111 12.66 -22.06 -8.22
N GLY A 112 12.85 -20.83 -7.73
CA GLY A 112 11.98 -20.27 -6.69
C GLY A 112 10.66 -19.69 -7.24
N GLU A 113 9.50 -20.16 -6.77
CA GLU A 113 8.24 -19.42 -6.92
C GLU A 113 8.42 -18.04 -6.29
N LYS A 114 8.24 -16.96 -7.07
CA LYS A 114 8.32 -15.59 -6.54
C LYS A 114 7.19 -15.36 -5.53
N ARG A 115 7.52 -15.41 -4.24
CA ARG A 115 6.62 -15.14 -3.11
C ARG A 115 5.94 -13.77 -3.30
N VAL A 116 4.67 -13.77 -3.70
CA VAL A 116 3.90 -12.55 -3.90
C VAL A 116 3.55 -11.94 -2.54
N VAL A 117 4.16 -10.80 -2.24
CA VAL A 117 3.82 -9.95 -1.09
C VAL A 117 2.46 -9.29 -1.36
N ILE A 118 1.51 -9.46 -0.44
CA ILE A 118 0.21 -8.79 -0.53
C ILE A 118 0.39 -7.36 -0.02
N ASN A 119 0.12 -6.37 -0.88
CA ASN A 119 0.13 -4.96 -0.53
C ASN A 119 -1.33 -4.48 -0.42
N VAL A 120 -1.79 -4.24 0.80
CA VAL A 120 -3.20 -3.90 1.08
C VAL A 120 -3.65 -2.64 0.36
N LEU A 121 -2.80 -1.61 0.33
CA LEU A 121 -3.12 -0.31 -0.28
C LEU A 121 -3.33 -0.43 -1.80
N ARG A 122 -2.51 -1.26 -2.46
CA ARG A 122 -2.63 -1.56 -3.89
C ARG A 122 -3.90 -2.33 -4.20
N GLU A 123 -4.27 -3.30 -3.37
CA GLU A 123 -5.51 -4.06 -3.54
C GLU A 123 -6.76 -3.21 -3.30
N LEU A 124 -6.75 -2.33 -2.30
CA LEU A 124 -7.79 -1.34 -2.07
C LEU A 124 -8.01 -0.44 -3.30
N GLU A 125 -6.93 0.01 -3.92
CA GLU A 125 -7.01 0.85 -5.12
C GLU A 125 -7.48 0.06 -6.35
N ALA A 126 -6.96 -1.16 -6.54
CA ALA A 126 -7.42 -2.06 -7.59
C ALA A 126 -8.92 -2.38 -7.45
N TYR A 127 -9.40 -2.59 -6.23
CA TYR A 127 -10.82 -2.83 -5.92
C TYR A 127 -11.69 -1.62 -6.29
N ARG A 128 -11.37 -0.42 -5.80
CA ARG A 128 -12.09 0.82 -6.16
C ARG A 128 -12.13 1.05 -7.68
N ASN A 129 -11.00 0.85 -8.36
CA ASN A 129 -10.90 1.03 -9.80
C ASN A 129 -11.76 0.00 -10.57
N ARG A 130 -11.85 -1.25 -10.10
CA ARG A 130 -12.73 -2.28 -10.67
C ARG A 130 -14.21 -1.92 -10.47
N GLU A 131 -14.60 -1.50 -9.27
CA GLU A 131 -15.98 -1.06 -9.02
C GLU A 131 -16.37 0.14 -9.89
N GLU A 132 -15.50 1.16 -9.99
CA GLU A 132 -15.80 2.34 -10.78
C GLU A 132 -15.89 1.99 -12.28
N ASN A 133 -15.01 1.12 -12.77
CA ASN A 133 -15.09 0.61 -14.14
C ASN A 133 -16.36 -0.22 -14.39
N ALA A 134 -16.80 -1.03 -13.43
CA ALA A 134 -18.09 -1.73 -13.52
C ALA A 134 -19.27 -0.74 -13.57
N ARG A 135 -19.29 0.29 -12.71
CA ARG A 135 -20.29 1.38 -12.73
C ARG A 135 -20.24 2.22 -14.02
N ARG A 136 -19.06 2.40 -14.62
CA ARG A 136 -18.89 3.06 -15.94
C ARG A 136 -19.45 2.18 -17.07
N GLU A 137 -19.20 0.87 -17.02
CA GLU A 137 -19.65 -0.07 -18.04
C GLU A 137 -21.17 -0.30 -17.98
N GLN A 138 -21.76 -0.41 -16.78
CA GLN A 138 -23.22 -0.41 -16.59
C GLN A 138 -23.89 0.83 -17.22
N ARG A 139 -23.29 2.03 -17.02
CA ARG A 139 -23.77 3.28 -17.65
C ARG A 139 -23.69 3.24 -19.18
N ARG A 140 -22.61 2.68 -19.75
CA ARG A 140 -22.46 2.48 -21.21
C ARG A 140 -23.51 1.51 -21.75
N GLN A 141 -23.70 0.36 -21.10
CA GLN A 141 -24.70 -0.63 -21.50
C GLN A 141 -26.12 -0.08 -21.41
N ALA A 142 -26.44 0.69 -20.38
CA ALA A 142 -27.72 1.39 -20.26
C ALA A 142 -27.94 2.41 -21.40
N ALA A 143 -26.90 3.19 -21.76
CA ALA A 143 -26.97 4.12 -22.89
C ALA A 143 -27.15 3.40 -24.24
N ILE A 144 -26.44 2.29 -24.47
CA ILE A 144 -26.58 1.47 -25.69
C ILE A 144 -28.00 0.88 -25.77
N ARG A 145 -28.56 0.37 -24.66
CA ARG A 145 -29.94 -0.14 -24.62
C ARG A 145 -30.97 0.95 -24.92
N ARG A 146 -30.79 2.17 -24.40
CA ARG A 146 -31.65 3.33 -24.74
C ARG A 146 -31.58 3.66 -26.23
N LEU A 147 -30.38 3.79 -26.81
CA LEU A 147 -30.20 4.04 -28.25
C LEU A 147 -30.80 2.92 -29.12
N GLN A 148 -30.73 1.66 -28.69
CA GLN A 148 -31.39 0.54 -29.38
C GLN A 148 -32.91 0.63 -29.30
N GLN A 149 -33.47 1.01 -28.14
CA GLN A 149 -34.91 1.23 -27.98
C GLN A 149 -35.40 2.41 -28.81
N GLU A 150 -34.68 3.53 -28.81
CA GLU A 150 -34.97 4.71 -29.65
C GLU A 150 -34.93 4.36 -31.14
N ARG A 151 -33.93 3.60 -31.60
CA ARG A 151 -33.89 3.09 -32.99
C ARG A 151 -35.05 2.16 -33.32
N GLN A 152 -35.45 1.28 -32.40
CA GLN A 152 -36.61 0.40 -32.60
C GLN A 152 -37.94 1.18 -32.61
N GLN A 153 -38.06 2.23 -31.80
CA GLN A 153 -39.23 3.12 -31.81
C GLN A 153 -39.29 3.98 -33.07
N ALA A 154 -38.15 4.52 -33.53
CA ALA A 154 -38.07 5.24 -34.80
C ALA A 154 -38.38 4.33 -36.00
N ALA A 155 -37.90 3.08 -36.00
CA ALA A 155 -38.27 2.09 -37.01
C ALA A 155 -39.78 1.78 -36.99
N ARG A 156 -40.37 1.54 -35.81
CA ARG A 156 -41.82 1.32 -35.65
C ARG A 156 -42.66 2.55 -36.02
N GLY A 157 -42.14 3.76 -35.82
CA GLY A 157 -42.78 5.01 -36.25
C GLY A 157 -42.69 5.25 -37.76
N GLY A 158 -41.74 4.61 -38.45
CA GLY A 158 -41.62 4.67 -39.92
C GLY A 158 -42.40 3.59 -40.66
N ASP A 159 -42.69 2.44 -40.04
CA ASP A 159 -43.27 1.25 -40.69
C ASP A 159 -44.82 1.20 -40.68
N ASN A 160 -45.49 2.32 -40.35
CA ASN A 160 -46.97 2.38 -40.28
C ASN A 160 -47.67 2.49 -41.66
N ASN A 161 -46.93 2.53 -42.77
CA ASN A 161 -47.45 2.59 -44.14
C ASN A 161 -46.84 1.50 -45.05
N ASN A 162 -46.87 0.22 -44.62
CA ASN A 162 -47.10 -0.97 -45.45
C ASN A 162 -46.70 -2.25 -44.71
N ARG A 163 -47.69 -3.07 -44.30
CA ARG A 163 -47.52 -4.52 -44.10
C ARG A 163 -48.87 -5.23 -43.90
N GLU A 164 -49.60 -5.36 -45.00
CA GLU A 164 -50.46 -6.53 -45.18
C GLU A 164 -49.58 -7.73 -45.62
N ASP A 165 -50.05 -8.92 -45.26
CA ASP A 165 -49.71 -10.24 -45.81
C ASP A 165 -48.23 -10.66 -45.99
N ASN A 166 -47.77 -11.52 -45.07
CA ASN A 166 -47.83 -12.94 -45.39
C ASN A 166 -47.68 -13.86 -44.17
N ASN A 167 -48.55 -14.87 -44.11
CA ASN A 167 -48.59 -15.87 -43.05
C ASN A 167 -48.38 -17.26 -43.68
N ASN A 168 -47.16 -17.81 -43.58
CA ASN A 168 -46.85 -19.25 -43.68
C ASN A 168 -45.33 -19.48 -43.72
N ASN A 169 -44.76 -20.05 -42.65
CA ASN A 169 -44.04 -21.32 -42.77
C ASN A 169 -43.87 -21.98 -41.39
N LYS A 170 -44.55 -23.11 -41.18
CA LYS A 170 -44.50 -23.87 -39.92
C LYS A 170 -43.76 -25.18 -40.16
N ASN A 171 -42.44 -25.10 -40.28
CA ASN A 171 -41.62 -26.26 -40.59
C ASN A 171 -41.17 -26.96 -39.30
N ASN A 172 -41.81 -28.08 -38.99
CA ASN A 172 -41.33 -29.03 -37.99
C ASN A 172 -40.00 -29.63 -38.45
N ASN A 173 -38.97 -29.60 -37.59
CA ASN A 173 -37.78 -30.44 -37.75
C ASN A 173 -37.50 -31.18 -36.43
N ASN A 174 -38.19 -32.31 -36.25
CA ASN A 174 -37.86 -33.29 -35.21
C ASN A 174 -36.71 -34.18 -35.71
N ASN A 175 -35.46 -33.79 -35.41
CA ASN A 175 -34.32 -34.69 -35.58
C ASN A 175 -34.03 -35.43 -34.26
N ASN A 176 -34.60 -36.62 -34.12
CA ASN A 176 -34.19 -37.59 -33.09
C ASN A 176 -32.86 -38.21 -33.50
N ASN A 177 -31.74 -37.66 -33.03
CA ASN A 177 -30.43 -38.27 -33.26
C ASN A 177 -30.10 -39.25 -32.13
N THR A 178 -30.39 -40.54 -32.34
CA THR A 178 -30.07 -41.62 -31.41
C THR A 178 -28.71 -42.22 -31.77
N GLY A 179 -27.64 -41.67 -31.21
CA GLY A 179 -26.27 -42.14 -31.38
C GLY A 179 -25.39 -41.77 -30.19
N ASP A 180 -24.29 -42.50 -30.02
CA ASP A 180 -23.15 -42.15 -29.16
C ASP A 180 -23.36 -42.05 -27.64
N LYS A 181 -23.48 -43.23 -27.00
CA LYS A 181 -23.37 -43.39 -25.54
C LYS A 181 -21.93 -43.44 -25.00
N ASN A 182 -20.89 -43.27 -25.83
CA ASN A 182 -19.47 -43.37 -25.41
C ASN A 182 -18.68 -42.04 -25.34
N TYR A 183 -19.20 -40.91 -25.84
CA TYR A 183 -18.54 -39.60 -25.68
C TYR A 183 -18.95 -38.86 -24.37
N MET A 184 -20.07 -39.27 -23.78
CA MET A 184 -20.67 -38.67 -22.58
C MET A 184 -19.89 -38.85 -21.27
N ALA A 185 -18.83 -39.68 -21.24
CA ALA A 185 -18.02 -39.87 -20.02
C ALA A 185 -16.92 -38.80 -19.92
N ALA A 186 -16.13 -38.62 -20.98
CA ALA A 186 -15.05 -37.63 -21.02
C ALA A 186 -15.56 -36.17 -21.00
N GLU A 187 -16.71 -35.89 -21.63
CA GLU A 187 -17.36 -34.57 -21.48
C GLU A 187 -17.84 -34.33 -20.04
N LYS A 188 -18.37 -35.36 -19.34
CA LYS A 188 -18.76 -35.21 -17.93
C LYS A 188 -17.57 -34.98 -17.01
N GLU A 189 -16.48 -35.71 -17.18
CA GLU A 189 -15.25 -35.48 -16.41
C GLU A 189 -14.71 -34.06 -16.64
N GLY A 190 -14.63 -33.61 -17.90
CA GLY A 190 -14.23 -32.24 -18.25
C GLY A 190 -15.19 -31.16 -17.71
N GLU A 191 -16.50 -31.40 -17.76
CA GLU A 191 -17.52 -30.53 -17.17
C GLU A 191 -17.44 -30.49 -15.64
N GLU A 192 -17.21 -31.61 -14.97
CA GLU A 192 -17.08 -31.70 -13.51
C GLU A 192 -15.81 -30.98 -13.05
N GLU A 193 -14.68 -31.14 -13.73
CA GLU A 193 -13.49 -30.33 -13.48
C GLU A 193 -13.76 -28.82 -13.71
N LEU A 194 -14.48 -28.44 -14.77
CA LEU A 194 -14.84 -27.04 -15.02
C LEU A 194 -15.73 -26.48 -13.90
N LYS A 195 -16.75 -27.23 -13.47
CA LYS A 195 -17.64 -26.88 -12.35
C LYS A 195 -16.86 -26.76 -11.04
N MET A 196 -15.90 -27.64 -10.79
CA MET A 196 -15.01 -27.59 -9.62
C MET A 196 -14.09 -26.36 -9.65
N ARG A 197 -13.44 -26.08 -10.80
CA ARG A 197 -12.63 -24.86 -11.00
C ARG A 197 -13.47 -23.59 -10.82
N ASP A 198 -14.71 -23.57 -11.29
CA ASP A 198 -15.61 -22.43 -11.12
C ASP A 198 -16.17 -22.30 -9.69
N ALA A 199 -16.36 -23.40 -8.96
CA ALA A 199 -16.71 -23.41 -7.54
C ALA A 199 -15.55 -22.88 -6.68
N GLU A 200 -14.32 -23.35 -6.92
CA GLU A 200 -13.11 -22.81 -6.29
C GLU A 200 -12.98 -21.31 -6.56
N ARG A 201 -13.14 -20.87 -7.81
CA ARG A 201 -13.13 -19.45 -8.18
C ARG A 201 -14.23 -18.63 -7.50
N LYS A 202 -15.40 -19.22 -7.22
CA LYS A 202 -16.47 -18.55 -6.43
C LYS A 202 -16.04 -18.40 -4.97
N SER A 203 -15.49 -19.45 -4.36
CA SER A 203 -14.94 -19.41 -2.99
C SER A 203 -13.81 -18.39 -2.85
N LEU A 204 -12.81 -18.39 -3.74
CA LEU A 204 -11.72 -17.42 -3.74
C LEU A 204 -12.20 -15.96 -3.89
N ARG A 205 -13.23 -15.73 -4.73
CA ARG A 205 -13.89 -14.41 -4.85
C ARG A 205 -14.58 -13.99 -3.56
N GLN A 206 -15.23 -14.92 -2.87
CA GLN A 206 -15.90 -14.66 -1.61
C GLN A 206 -14.89 -14.28 -0.52
N ILE A 207 -13.84 -15.09 -0.33
CA ILE A 207 -12.75 -14.82 0.64
C ILE A 207 -12.11 -13.45 0.39
N TYR A 208 -11.79 -13.12 -0.86
CA TYR A 208 -11.26 -11.78 -1.19
C TYR A 208 -12.28 -10.67 -0.97
N GLY A 209 -13.56 -10.90 -1.27
CA GLY A 209 -14.64 -9.93 -1.08
C GLY A 209 -14.87 -9.58 0.39
N GLU A 210 -14.95 -10.58 1.25
CA GLU A 210 -15.06 -10.44 2.71
C GLU A 210 -13.80 -9.77 3.29
N TRP A 211 -12.61 -10.13 2.80
CA TRP A 211 -11.36 -9.50 3.23
C TRP A 211 -11.26 -8.02 2.84
N ILE A 212 -11.51 -7.69 1.57
CA ILE A 212 -11.35 -6.33 1.06
C ILE A 212 -12.43 -5.37 1.58
N SER A 213 -13.63 -5.86 1.87
CA SER A 213 -14.73 -5.03 2.41
C SER A 213 -14.35 -4.42 3.76
N VAL A 214 -13.79 -5.21 4.69
CA VAL A 214 -13.34 -4.73 6.00
C VAL A 214 -12.22 -3.70 5.87
N TRP A 215 -11.30 -3.88 4.90
CA TRP A 215 -10.28 -2.87 4.60
C TRP A 215 -10.87 -1.59 4.00
N CYS A 216 -11.89 -1.68 3.14
CA CYS A 216 -12.59 -0.52 2.59
C CYS A 216 -13.36 0.27 3.66
N GLU A 217 -14.05 -0.41 4.57
CA GLU A 217 -14.68 0.20 5.75
C GLU A 217 -13.66 0.96 6.58
N MET A 218 -12.54 0.30 6.90
CA MET A 218 -11.45 0.88 7.70
C MET A 218 -10.82 2.10 7.01
N GLU A 219 -10.56 2.00 5.71
CA GLU A 219 -10.04 3.10 4.90
C GLU A 219 -10.97 4.32 4.94
N LEU A 220 -12.30 4.13 4.81
CA LEU A 220 -13.24 5.26 4.84
C LEU A 220 -13.22 5.97 6.20
N VAL A 221 -13.22 5.19 7.29
CA VAL A 221 -13.14 5.70 8.67
C VAL A 221 -11.85 6.49 8.90
N LEU A 222 -10.70 5.92 8.54
CA LEU A 222 -9.40 6.58 8.71
C LEU A 222 -9.24 7.80 7.78
N LEU A 223 -9.83 7.79 6.59
CA LEU A 223 -9.81 8.93 5.67
C LEU A 223 -10.71 10.09 6.16
N LYS A 224 -11.90 9.79 6.70
CA LYS A 224 -12.75 10.79 7.38
C LYS A 224 -12.02 11.40 8.58
N LEU A 225 -11.38 10.57 9.42
CA LEU A 225 -10.60 11.03 10.56
C LEU A 225 -9.40 11.90 10.14
N SER A 226 -8.66 11.49 9.11
CA SER A 226 -7.53 12.25 8.55
C SER A 226 -7.95 13.64 8.06
N ARG A 227 -9.16 13.76 7.50
CA ARG A 227 -9.77 15.07 7.15
C ARG A 227 -10.06 15.91 8.39
N GLY A 228 -10.55 15.31 9.47
CA GLY A 228 -10.72 15.99 10.77
C GLY A 228 -9.38 16.49 11.34
N LEU A 229 -8.33 15.68 11.27
CA LEU A 229 -6.98 16.04 11.73
C LEU A 229 -6.37 17.19 10.92
N PHE A 230 -6.57 17.19 9.60
CA PHE A 230 -6.19 18.32 8.73
C PHE A 230 -6.83 19.63 9.21
N PHE A 231 -8.15 19.63 9.48
CA PHE A 231 -8.83 20.83 9.97
C PHE A 231 -8.46 21.20 11.42
N CYS A 232 -8.12 20.22 12.26
CA CYS A 232 -7.56 20.50 13.60
C CYS A 232 -6.26 21.32 13.51
N LEU A 233 -5.34 20.96 12.60
CA LEU A 233 -4.14 21.75 12.35
C LEU A 233 -4.45 23.06 11.62
N TRP A 234 -5.42 23.08 10.70
CA TRP A 234 -5.88 24.29 9.99
C TRP A 234 -6.31 25.40 10.95
N HIS A 235 -7.01 25.07 12.04
CA HIS A 235 -7.49 26.01 13.06
C HIS A 235 -6.47 26.31 14.18
N SER A 236 -5.25 25.78 14.12
CA SER A 236 -4.16 26.14 15.04
C SER A 236 -3.34 27.32 14.51
N ASP A 237 -3.35 28.44 15.24
CA ASP A 237 -2.73 29.71 14.81
C ASP A 237 -1.41 30.04 15.53
N LYS A 238 -1.18 29.52 16.76
CA LYS A 238 0.05 29.78 17.52
C LYS A 238 1.18 28.84 17.08
N PRO A 239 2.39 29.32 16.74
CA PRO A 239 3.47 28.47 16.20
C PRO A 239 3.83 27.24 17.05
N LEU A 240 3.98 27.40 18.37
CA LEU A 240 4.28 26.27 19.26
C LEU A 240 3.14 25.23 19.27
N VAL A 241 1.88 25.68 19.28
CA VAL A 241 0.69 24.81 19.23
C VAL A 241 0.57 24.12 17.87
N GLN A 242 0.97 24.78 16.77
CA GLN A 242 1.03 24.15 15.45
C GLN A 242 2.06 23.01 15.42
N LEU A 243 3.26 23.23 15.95
CA LEU A 243 4.32 22.22 15.99
C LEU A 243 3.96 21.04 16.90
N GLU A 244 3.35 21.29 18.06
CA GLU A 244 2.86 20.24 18.96
C GLU A 244 1.70 19.46 18.32
N CYS A 245 0.70 20.15 17.76
CA CYS A 245 -0.42 19.52 17.05
C CYS A 245 0.08 18.65 15.89
N ALA A 246 1.01 19.14 15.08
CA ALA A 246 1.62 18.38 13.99
C ALA A 246 2.40 17.15 14.50
N GLN A 247 3.11 17.25 15.63
CA GLN A 247 3.78 16.11 16.25
C GLN A 247 2.78 15.06 16.79
N ARG A 248 1.70 15.53 17.44
CA ARG A 248 0.65 14.65 17.97
C ARG A 248 -0.07 13.92 16.85
N ILE A 249 -0.34 14.58 15.71
CA ILE A 249 -0.91 13.96 14.51
C ILE A 249 0.06 12.92 13.92
N ALA A 250 1.34 13.28 13.72
CA ALA A 250 2.31 12.38 13.12
C ALA A 250 2.50 11.08 13.94
N ARG A 251 2.54 11.17 15.28
CA ARG A 251 2.63 10.02 16.19
C ARG A 251 1.43 9.08 16.15
N LEU A 252 0.28 9.47 15.58
CA LEU A 252 -0.87 8.58 15.45
C LEU A 252 -0.58 7.38 14.56
N ILE A 253 0.44 7.44 13.69
CA ILE A 253 0.88 6.30 12.86
C ILE A 253 1.19 5.05 13.69
N HIS A 254 1.68 5.19 14.92
CA HIS A 254 2.04 4.07 15.80
C HIS A 254 0.86 3.49 16.59
N VAL A 255 -0.34 4.07 16.47
CA VAL A 255 -1.52 3.68 17.28
C VAL A 255 -2.25 2.42 16.78
N PRO A 256 -2.46 2.22 15.47
CA PRO A 256 -3.06 0.98 14.96
C PRO A 256 -2.25 -0.27 15.33
N HIS A 257 -2.94 -1.37 15.59
CA HIS A 257 -2.31 -2.62 16.00
C HIS A 257 -1.46 -3.26 14.89
N THR A 258 -2.02 -3.40 13.68
CA THR A 258 -1.33 -4.09 12.57
C THR A 258 -0.50 -3.12 11.74
N ASN A 259 0.63 -3.57 11.19
CA ASN A 259 1.54 -2.70 10.43
C ASN A 259 0.88 -2.13 9.18
N SER A 260 0.06 -2.91 8.47
CA SER A 260 -0.76 -2.39 7.37
C SER A 260 -1.81 -1.38 7.84
N GLY A 261 -2.37 -1.52 9.04
CA GLY A 261 -3.23 -0.51 9.65
C GLY A 261 -2.50 0.82 9.94
N LYS A 262 -1.25 0.76 10.40
CA LYS A 262 -0.38 1.93 10.63
C LYS A 262 -0.11 2.66 9.30
N ILE A 263 0.27 1.92 8.27
CA ILE A 263 0.59 2.49 6.95
C ILE A 263 -0.68 2.94 6.21
N LEU A 264 -1.83 2.32 6.42
CA LEU A 264 -3.13 2.79 5.93
C LEU A 264 -3.51 4.15 6.52
N LEU A 265 -3.28 4.37 7.82
CA LEU A 265 -3.49 5.69 8.43
C LEU A 265 -2.53 6.74 7.83
N PHE A 266 -1.25 6.39 7.62
CA PHE A 266 -0.31 7.27 6.93
C PHE A 266 -0.76 7.60 5.48
N SER A 267 -1.19 6.60 4.71
CA SER A 267 -1.78 6.77 3.37
C SER A 267 -2.99 7.71 3.40
N CYS A 268 -3.90 7.55 4.36
CA CYS A 268 -5.06 8.43 4.52
C CYS A 268 -4.67 9.88 4.82
N LEU A 269 -3.66 10.11 5.67
CA LEU A 269 -3.12 11.44 5.97
C LEU A 269 -2.50 12.09 4.73
N ILE A 270 -1.64 11.37 4.00
CA ILE A 270 -1.04 11.84 2.75
C ILE A 270 -2.11 12.14 1.70
N ARG A 271 -3.14 11.28 1.53
CA ARG A 271 -4.24 11.49 0.58
C ARG A 271 -5.10 12.72 0.88
N VAL A 272 -5.30 13.04 2.15
CA VAL A 272 -5.96 14.30 2.54
C VAL A 272 -5.06 15.50 2.22
N LEU A 273 -3.76 15.43 2.49
CA LEU A 273 -2.82 16.49 2.14
C LEU A 273 -2.75 16.72 0.62
N MET A 274 -2.65 15.66 -0.19
CA MET A 274 -2.66 15.79 -1.66
C MET A 274 -3.87 16.56 -2.17
N ARG A 275 -5.07 16.14 -1.72
CA ARG A 275 -6.34 16.73 -2.14
C ARG A 275 -6.44 18.22 -1.79
N GLU A 276 -5.96 18.61 -0.60
CA GLU A 276 -6.08 19.98 -0.09
C GLU A 276 -4.78 20.80 -0.30
N TRP A 277 -3.76 20.26 -1.00
CA TRP A 277 -2.47 20.94 -1.17
C TRP A 277 -2.62 22.22 -2.00
N ARG A 278 -3.38 22.14 -3.10
CA ARG A 278 -3.65 23.25 -4.01
C ARG A 278 -4.62 24.29 -3.44
N SER A 279 -5.47 23.91 -2.48
CA SER A 279 -6.44 24.82 -1.83
C SER A 279 -5.82 25.63 -0.68
N MET A 280 -4.60 25.28 -0.26
CA MET A 280 -3.89 25.87 0.86
C MET A 280 -3.27 27.24 0.52
N ASP A 281 -3.48 28.23 1.38
CA ASP A 281 -2.87 29.56 1.23
C ASP A 281 -1.47 29.64 1.86
N ARG A 282 -0.68 30.61 1.37
CA ARG A 282 0.72 30.81 1.79
C ARG A 282 0.91 30.99 3.30
N HIS A 283 -0.07 31.56 4.02
CA HIS A 283 0.06 31.76 5.48
C HIS A 283 -0.20 30.50 6.30
N ARG A 284 -0.69 29.43 5.66
CA ARG A 284 -0.93 28.12 6.29
C ARG A 284 0.06 27.05 5.86
N ALA A 285 0.84 27.26 4.78
CA ALA A 285 1.77 26.29 4.24
C ALA A 285 2.76 25.75 5.29
N ASP A 286 3.44 26.62 6.03
CA ASP A 286 4.56 26.27 6.93
C ASP A 286 4.22 25.16 7.94
N LYS A 287 3.03 25.20 8.55
CA LYS A 287 2.60 24.17 9.51
C LYS A 287 2.29 22.82 8.86
N PHE A 288 1.85 22.81 7.60
CA PHE A 288 1.63 21.57 6.85
C PHE A 288 2.94 21.01 6.28
N LEU A 289 3.89 21.87 5.87
CA LEU A 289 5.27 21.46 5.55
C LEU A 289 5.95 20.81 6.77
N ALA A 290 5.77 21.39 7.96
CA ALA A 290 6.25 20.82 9.23
C ALA A 290 5.54 19.51 9.59
N LEU A 291 4.23 19.37 9.31
CA LEU A 291 3.51 18.10 9.49
C LEU A 291 4.09 17.01 8.58
N VAL A 292 4.30 17.28 7.29
CA VAL A 292 4.86 16.30 6.34
C VAL A 292 6.23 15.81 6.81
N ARG A 293 7.13 16.73 7.19
CA ARG A 293 8.46 16.38 7.72
C ARG A 293 8.34 15.46 8.96
N LYS A 294 7.45 15.78 9.89
CA LYS A 294 7.19 14.93 11.08
C LYS A 294 6.62 13.56 10.74
N MET A 295 5.69 13.48 9.78
CA MET A 295 5.09 12.20 9.37
C MET A 295 6.09 11.29 8.66
N ILE A 296 7.00 11.83 7.84
CA ILE A 296 8.07 11.05 7.19
C ILE A 296 8.99 10.44 8.25
N TYR A 297 9.37 11.21 9.28
CA TYR A 297 10.17 10.68 10.38
C TYR A 297 9.46 9.60 11.19
N GLU A 298 8.20 9.80 11.58
CA GLU A 298 7.47 8.80 12.35
C GLU A 298 7.24 7.52 11.53
N LEU A 299 7.14 7.61 10.19
CA LEU A 299 7.20 6.45 9.28
C LEU A 299 8.59 5.79 9.25
N ALA A 300 9.67 6.58 9.22
CA ALA A 300 11.03 6.06 9.27
C ALA A 300 11.30 5.28 10.58
N CYS A 301 10.95 5.85 11.74
CA CYS A 301 11.03 5.17 13.04
C CYS A 301 10.15 3.91 13.12
N LEU A 302 8.99 3.89 12.46
CA LEU A 302 8.18 2.68 12.36
C LEU A 302 8.95 1.59 11.61
N LEU A 303 9.53 1.89 10.45
CA LEU A 303 10.28 0.91 9.66
C LEU A 303 11.58 0.46 10.37
N GLU A 304 12.27 1.37 11.06
CA GLU A 304 13.41 1.08 11.95
C GLU A 304 13.03 0.04 13.03
N SER A 305 11.92 0.26 13.73
CA SER A 305 11.45 -0.66 14.78
C SER A 305 11.13 -2.06 14.24
N LEU A 306 10.56 -2.14 13.03
CA LEU A 306 10.27 -3.42 12.36
C LEU A 306 11.53 -4.13 11.87
N GLU A 307 12.57 -3.38 11.52
CA GLU A 307 13.88 -3.91 11.18
C GLU A 307 14.62 -4.46 12.42
N ALA A 308 14.53 -3.76 13.55
CA ALA A 308 15.02 -4.26 14.83
C ALA A 308 14.28 -5.54 15.28
N GLU A 309 12.94 -5.57 15.16
CA GLU A 309 12.13 -6.76 15.42
C GLU A 309 12.51 -7.94 14.50
N ALA A 310 12.80 -7.69 13.22
CA ALA A 310 13.24 -8.69 12.27
C ALA A 310 14.62 -9.27 12.63
N ARG A 311 15.62 -8.42 12.93
CA ARG A 311 16.97 -8.85 13.37
C ARG A 311 16.92 -9.71 14.63
N LEU A 312 16.08 -9.36 15.60
CA LEU A 312 15.88 -10.15 16.83
C LEU A 312 15.24 -11.51 16.58
N GLN A 313 14.33 -11.61 15.60
CA GLN A 313 13.71 -12.88 15.21
C GLN A 313 14.69 -13.79 14.47
N GLN A 314 15.53 -13.24 13.61
CA GLN A 314 16.57 -13.97 12.88
C GLN A 314 17.60 -14.59 13.85
N GLN A 315 18.15 -13.81 14.78
CA GLN A 315 19.08 -14.31 15.81
C GLN A 315 18.49 -15.47 16.63
N ARG A 316 17.20 -15.40 16.97
CA ARG A 316 16.49 -16.45 17.70
C ARG A 316 16.23 -17.71 16.84
N GLY A 317 16.27 -17.62 15.52
CA GLY A 317 16.20 -18.77 14.62
C GLY A 317 17.48 -19.61 14.71
N ASP A 318 18.62 -18.96 14.50
CA ASP A 318 19.95 -19.59 14.44
C ASP A 318 20.30 -20.34 15.74
N ASP A 319 19.98 -19.76 16.90
CA ASP A 319 20.20 -20.39 18.22
C ASP A 319 19.45 -21.73 18.38
N ASN A 320 18.25 -21.88 17.78
CA ASN A 320 17.46 -23.11 17.87
C ASN A 320 17.97 -24.21 16.93
N GLU A 321 18.45 -23.84 15.73
CA GLU A 321 19.05 -24.82 14.81
C GLU A 321 20.38 -25.35 15.36
N ALA A 322 21.20 -24.48 15.97
CA ALA A 322 22.43 -24.87 16.66
C ALA A 322 22.19 -25.87 17.82
N GLY A 323 21.08 -25.74 18.54
CA GLY A 323 20.71 -26.63 19.65
C GLY A 323 20.26 -28.04 19.25
N THR A 324 19.89 -28.26 17.98
CA THR A 324 19.20 -29.51 17.57
C THR A 324 20.14 -30.61 17.05
N ASN A 325 21.41 -30.29 16.74
CA ASN A 325 22.40 -31.25 16.26
C ASN A 325 23.27 -31.89 17.36
N GLY A 326 22.88 -31.73 18.63
CA GLY A 326 23.65 -32.15 19.80
C GLY A 326 23.18 -33.46 20.48
N GLY A 327 23.10 -34.59 19.77
CA GLY A 327 22.97 -35.87 20.48
C GLY A 327 22.53 -37.12 19.71
N VAL A 328 23.50 -37.93 19.27
CA VAL A 328 23.44 -39.41 19.37
C VAL A 328 24.86 -39.90 19.73
N ASP A 329 24.96 -40.79 20.71
CA ASP A 329 26.23 -41.32 21.24
C ASP A 329 26.19 -42.86 21.32
N ARG A 330 27.37 -43.50 21.48
CA ARG A 330 27.70 -44.95 21.48
C ARG A 330 27.87 -45.57 20.08
N SER A 331 28.89 -46.41 19.81
CA SER A 331 29.53 -47.41 20.71
C SER A 331 31.02 -47.68 20.40
N ALA A 332 31.78 -48.13 21.42
CA ALA A 332 33.16 -48.67 21.35
C ALA A 332 33.13 -50.22 21.15
N PRO A 333 34.24 -51.03 21.18
CA PRO A 333 35.69 -50.80 21.44
C PRO A 333 36.59 -51.18 20.21
N ALA A 334 37.91 -51.47 20.21
CA ALA A 334 39.04 -51.62 21.16
C ALA A 334 40.38 -51.31 20.40
N GLY A 335 41.64 -51.35 20.91
CA GLY A 335 42.22 -51.57 22.25
C GLY A 335 43.73 -51.95 22.19
N GLY A 336 44.61 -51.34 23.02
CA GLY A 336 46.09 -51.52 23.02
C GLY A 336 46.86 -50.64 22.01
N THR A 337 48.12 -50.20 22.19
CA THR A 337 49.10 -50.38 23.30
C THR A 337 50.24 -49.30 23.22
N VAL A 338 50.62 -48.67 24.35
CA VAL A 338 51.97 -48.14 24.76
C VAL A 338 52.81 -47.17 23.87
N ALA A 339 53.11 -45.97 24.43
CA ALA A 339 54.29 -45.07 24.28
C ALA A 339 54.73 -44.56 22.87
N SER A 340 55.44 -43.43 22.67
CA SER A 340 56.34 -42.64 23.55
C SER A 340 56.46 -41.15 23.12
N ARG A 341 57.43 -40.40 23.71
CA ARG A 341 57.60 -38.93 23.65
C ARG A 341 58.33 -38.44 22.38
N GLY A 342 57.99 -37.23 21.92
CA GLY A 342 58.98 -36.24 21.47
C GLY A 342 59.01 -35.79 19.99
N ALA A 343 59.41 -34.52 19.81
CA ALA A 343 59.86 -33.85 18.58
C ALA A 343 58.84 -33.43 17.49
N SER A 344 58.68 -32.11 17.34
CA SER A 344 58.51 -31.41 16.05
C SER A 344 59.88 -31.35 15.32
N PRO A 345 60.01 -31.08 13.99
CA PRO A 345 59.14 -30.18 13.20
C PRO A 345 58.88 -30.49 11.70
N LEU A 346 58.07 -29.63 11.07
CA LEU A 346 58.09 -29.22 9.65
C LEU A 346 58.03 -30.29 8.53
N ALA A 347 56.82 -30.52 8.01
CA ALA A 347 56.58 -30.75 6.58
C ALA A 347 55.18 -30.25 6.19
N GLY A 348 55.07 -29.45 5.14
CA GLY A 348 53.84 -28.71 4.83
C GLY A 348 52.75 -29.55 4.17
N ARG A 349 51.49 -29.26 4.51
CA ARG A 349 50.34 -29.50 3.63
C ARG A 349 49.45 -28.27 3.65
N LYS A 350 49.33 -27.60 2.49
CA LYS A 350 48.33 -26.56 2.23
C LYS A 350 46.97 -27.06 2.72
N ARG A 351 46.45 -26.45 3.78
CA ARG A 351 45.02 -26.22 3.90
C ARG A 351 44.83 -24.78 3.49
N GLU A 352 44.35 -24.59 2.26
CA GLU A 352 43.76 -23.33 1.86
C GLU A 352 42.58 -23.12 2.79
N ARG A 353 42.77 -22.17 3.71
CA ARG A 353 41.69 -21.60 4.49
C ARG A 353 40.87 -20.83 3.47
N ASN A 354 39.73 -21.38 3.06
CA ASN A 354 38.68 -20.55 2.48
C ASN A 354 38.26 -19.59 3.58
N GLU A 355 38.89 -18.44 3.58
CA GLU A 355 38.32 -17.21 4.07
C GLU A 355 37.25 -16.86 3.04
N ASP A 356 36.11 -17.57 3.10
CA ASP A 356 34.92 -17.16 2.36
C ASP A 356 34.61 -15.74 2.82
N GLU A 357 34.61 -14.82 1.85
CA GLU A 357 34.44 -13.40 2.09
C GLU A 357 33.01 -13.10 2.52
N GLY A 358 32.71 -13.37 3.79
CA GLY A 358 31.52 -12.91 4.50
C GLY A 358 31.55 -11.40 4.68
N GLY A 359 31.46 -10.66 3.57
CA GLY A 359 31.40 -9.21 3.57
C GLY A 359 30.18 -8.72 4.36
N PRO A 360 30.26 -7.58 5.10
CA PRO A 360 29.18 -7.11 5.97
C PRO A 360 27.81 -6.89 5.31
N PHE A 361 27.76 -6.87 3.98
CA PHE A 361 26.59 -6.53 3.17
C PHE A 361 25.62 -7.69 2.86
N HIS A 362 26.01 -8.96 3.06
CA HIS A 362 25.11 -10.08 2.73
C HIS A 362 23.98 -10.30 3.77
N GLY A 363 24.24 -10.09 5.07
CA GLY A 363 23.21 -10.26 6.11
C GLY A 363 22.11 -9.19 6.06
N ASP A 364 22.46 -7.95 5.73
CA ASP A 364 21.53 -6.82 5.72
C ASP A 364 20.49 -6.91 4.57
N ALA A 365 20.83 -7.57 3.46
CA ALA A 365 19.90 -7.83 2.36
C ALA A 365 18.82 -8.86 2.74
N ASP A 366 19.19 -9.87 3.55
CA ASP A 366 18.30 -10.94 4.00
C ASP A 366 17.24 -10.43 4.99
N VAL A 367 17.64 -9.56 5.93
CA VAL A 367 16.74 -8.87 6.88
C VAL A 367 15.58 -8.16 6.17
N LEU A 368 15.83 -7.50 5.03
CA LEU A 368 14.80 -6.80 4.25
C LEU A 368 13.80 -7.75 3.56
N THR A 369 14.08 -9.07 3.50
CA THR A 369 13.15 -10.08 2.97
C THR A 369 12.16 -10.59 4.03
N HIS A 370 12.38 -10.27 5.30
CA HIS A 370 11.51 -10.70 6.40
C HIS A 370 10.05 -10.20 6.19
N ASP A 371 9.09 -11.13 6.12
CA ASP A 371 7.73 -10.90 5.58
C ASP A 371 7.01 -9.64 6.13
N PRO A 372 6.95 -9.36 7.45
CA PRO A 372 6.29 -8.15 7.96
C PRO A 372 7.03 -6.85 7.63
N LEU A 373 8.37 -6.85 7.58
CA LEU A 373 9.17 -5.68 7.22
C LEU A 373 9.09 -5.43 5.71
N CYS A 374 9.24 -6.48 4.91
CA CYS A 374 9.15 -6.44 3.46
C CYS A 374 7.79 -5.87 3.00
N ARG A 375 6.69 -6.38 3.58
CA ARG A 375 5.34 -5.87 3.34
C ARG A 375 5.16 -4.43 3.79
N ALA A 376 5.66 -4.06 4.97
CA ALA A 376 5.58 -2.68 5.47
C ALA A 376 6.33 -1.70 4.57
N LEU A 377 7.54 -2.07 4.10
CA LEU A 377 8.35 -1.29 3.18
C LEU A 377 7.66 -1.13 1.81
N ASP A 378 7.08 -2.20 1.26
CA ASP A 378 6.35 -2.16 -0.01
C ASP A 378 5.06 -1.33 0.07
N GLU A 379 4.32 -1.42 1.18
CA GLU A 379 3.13 -0.59 1.42
C GLU A 379 3.51 0.89 1.62
N ALA A 380 4.55 1.19 2.38
CA ALA A 380 5.06 2.54 2.57
C ALA A 380 5.52 3.17 1.25
N CYS A 381 6.36 2.47 0.48
CA CYS A 381 6.82 2.92 -0.83
C CYS A 381 5.66 3.10 -1.83
N TYR A 382 4.60 2.29 -1.74
CA TYR A 382 3.41 2.45 -2.59
C TYR A 382 2.65 3.75 -2.33
N VAL A 383 2.63 4.28 -1.10
CA VAL A 383 2.02 5.61 -0.83
C VAL A 383 2.73 6.70 -1.65
N PHE A 384 4.06 6.64 -1.76
CA PHE A 384 4.80 7.61 -2.56
C PHE A 384 4.71 7.32 -4.06
N GLN A 385 5.04 6.10 -4.50
CA GLN A 385 5.10 5.73 -5.92
C GLN A 385 3.74 5.65 -6.62
N GLY A 386 2.74 5.07 -5.93
CA GLY A 386 1.43 4.75 -6.49
C GLY A 386 0.41 5.86 -6.28
N GLN A 387 0.49 6.60 -5.16
CA GLN A 387 -0.52 7.59 -4.79
C GLN A 387 -0.01 9.03 -4.94
N LEU A 388 1.18 9.36 -4.42
CA LEU A 388 1.70 10.74 -4.41
C LEU A 388 2.29 11.20 -5.74
N LEU A 389 3.28 10.49 -6.28
CA LEU A 389 3.99 10.91 -7.48
C LEU A 389 3.11 10.99 -8.76
N PRO A 390 2.08 10.16 -8.95
CA PRO A 390 1.18 10.29 -10.10
C PRO A 390 0.19 11.46 -10.03
N GLU A 391 -0.02 12.08 -8.86
CA GLU A 391 -1.08 13.05 -8.63
C GLU A 391 -0.67 14.48 -9.09
N PRO A 392 -1.17 14.98 -10.24
CA PRO A 392 -0.70 16.24 -10.81
C PRO A 392 -1.13 17.48 -10.00
N THR A 393 -2.11 17.35 -9.09
CA THR A 393 -2.52 18.46 -8.23
C THR A 393 -1.59 18.69 -7.04
N ALA A 394 -0.77 17.68 -6.69
CA ALA A 394 0.04 17.65 -5.47
C ALA A 394 1.56 17.74 -5.72
N VAL A 395 2.02 18.18 -6.90
CA VAL A 395 3.45 18.27 -7.25
C VAL A 395 4.30 18.97 -6.17
N GLY A 396 3.80 20.06 -5.58
CA GLY A 396 4.51 20.76 -4.50
C GLY A 396 4.68 19.95 -3.21
N LEU A 397 3.78 18.99 -2.93
CA LEU A 397 3.95 18.03 -1.84
C LEU A 397 5.03 17.02 -2.21
N SER A 398 5.02 16.49 -3.45
CA SER A 398 6.05 15.58 -3.96
C SER A 398 7.45 16.19 -3.90
N MET A 399 7.61 17.47 -4.28
CA MET A 399 8.89 18.20 -4.15
C MET A 399 9.30 18.30 -2.68
N HIS A 400 8.42 18.77 -1.79
CA HIS A 400 8.72 18.89 -0.37
C HIS A 400 9.05 17.55 0.29
N VAL A 401 8.43 16.44 -0.13
CA VAL A 401 8.83 15.10 0.32
C VAL A 401 10.27 14.80 -0.12
N CYS A 402 10.65 15.07 -1.37
CA CYS A 402 12.01 14.87 -1.84
C CYS A 402 13.02 15.75 -1.10
N ASP A 403 12.67 17.02 -0.81
CA ASP A 403 13.53 17.99 -0.11
C ASP A 403 13.84 17.55 1.33
N VAL A 404 12.89 16.89 2.02
CA VAL A 404 13.06 16.52 3.44
C VAL A 404 13.31 15.03 3.68
N LEU A 405 13.15 14.15 2.69
CA LEU A 405 13.25 12.69 2.91
C LEU A 405 14.61 12.32 3.53
N PHE A 406 15.71 12.70 2.87
CA PHE A 406 17.05 12.33 3.32
C PHE A 406 17.35 12.84 4.74
N ASP A 407 16.98 14.08 5.07
CA ASP A 407 17.10 14.63 6.42
C ASP A 407 16.41 13.73 7.45
N GLU A 408 15.17 13.32 7.18
CA GLU A 408 14.36 12.57 8.15
C GLU A 408 14.76 11.09 8.22
N LEU A 409 15.25 10.48 7.12
CA LEU A 409 15.85 9.14 7.15
C LEU A 409 17.16 9.15 7.97
N CYS A 410 18.03 10.15 7.76
CA CYS A 410 19.24 10.35 8.56
C CYS A 410 18.91 10.62 10.03
N ARG A 411 17.89 11.44 10.31
CA ARG A 411 17.44 11.76 11.68
C ARG A 411 16.84 10.56 12.41
N ALA A 412 16.27 9.60 11.68
CA ALA A 412 15.80 8.32 12.21
C ALA A 412 16.92 7.26 12.32
N ALA A 413 18.17 7.60 12.02
CA ALA A 413 19.34 6.72 12.18
C ALA A 413 19.19 5.31 11.55
N LEU A 414 18.48 5.23 10.41
CA LEU A 414 18.19 3.96 9.74
C LEU A 414 19.46 3.21 9.34
N SER A 415 19.36 1.88 9.24
CA SER A 415 20.41 1.05 8.64
C SER A 415 20.73 1.48 7.21
N THR A 416 21.95 1.20 6.74
CA THR A 416 22.36 1.44 5.35
C THR A 416 21.40 0.77 4.36
N ALA A 417 20.97 -0.47 4.65
CA ALA A 417 20.08 -1.23 3.77
C ALA A 417 18.68 -0.60 3.65
N LEU A 418 18.06 -0.24 4.79
CA LEU A 418 16.74 0.38 4.80
C LEU A 418 16.78 1.82 4.26
N PHE A 419 17.84 2.58 4.56
CA PHE A 419 18.08 3.90 3.98
C PHE A 419 18.17 3.85 2.45
N VAL A 420 18.98 2.93 1.90
CA VAL A 420 19.13 2.77 0.44
C VAL A 420 17.81 2.32 -0.18
N ALA A 421 17.11 1.35 0.42
CA ALA A 421 15.84 0.85 -0.10
C ALA A 421 14.73 1.92 -0.14
N LEU A 422 14.62 2.77 0.89
CA LEU A 422 13.68 3.91 0.90
C LEU A 422 14.11 5.01 -0.07
N SER A 423 15.40 5.34 -0.11
CA SER A 423 15.95 6.37 -0.98
C SER A 423 15.75 6.06 -2.45
N ASP A 424 16.06 4.84 -2.87
CA ASP A 424 15.86 4.35 -4.24
C ASP A 424 14.37 4.40 -4.64
N ARG A 425 13.51 3.78 -3.83
CA ARG A 425 12.10 3.62 -4.15
C ARG A 425 11.29 4.92 -4.05
N ILE A 426 11.70 5.89 -3.24
CA ILE A 426 10.97 7.14 -3.03
C ILE A 426 11.65 8.29 -3.79
N ALA A 427 12.81 8.75 -3.32
CA ALA A 427 13.47 9.94 -3.87
C ALA A 427 14.08 9.70 -5.26
N LEU A 428 14.92 8.66 -5.43
CA LEU A 428 15.52 8.38 -6.75
C LEU A 428 14.44 8.05 -7.77
N HIS A 429 13.39 7.31 -7.39
CA HIS A 429 12.23 7.09 -8.25
C HIS A 429 11.54 8.40 -8.65
N ALA A 430 11.23 9.30 -7.71
CA ALA A 430 10.63 10.61 -8.00
C ALA A 430 11.48 11.45 -8.96
N MET A 431 12.79 11.47 -8.73
CA MET A 431 13.77 12.18 -9.55
C MET A 431 13.86 11.59 -10.97
N SER A 432 13.80 10.27 -11.11
CA SER A 432 13.80 9.58 -12.43
C SER A 432 12.60 9.95 -13.30
N ARG A 433 11.49 10.43 -12.71
CA ARG A 433 10.29 10.89 -13.43
C ARG A 433 10.40 12.31 -13.97
N GLY A 434 11.48 13.04 -13.68
CA GLY A 434 11.79 14.36 -14.26
C GLY A 434 10.91 15.54 -13.82
N ASN A 435 9.79 15.31 -13.14
CA ASN A 435 8.81 16.34 -12.78
C ASN A 435 9.00 16.96 -11.39
N CYS A 436 9.87 16.39 -10.55
CA CYS A 436 9.88 16.68 -9.10
C CYS A 436 11.14 17.42 -8.60
N VAL A 437 12.17 17.62 -9.44
CA VAL A 437 13.44 18.22 -9.03
C VAL A 437 14.01 19.04 -10.19
N GLU A 438 14.47 20.27 -9.93
CA GLU A 438 15.22 21.04 -10.93
C GLU A 438 16.51 20.29 -11.29
N LYS A 439 16.79 20.13 -12.60
CA LYS A 439 17.97 19.43 -13.13
C LYS A 439 19.28 19.77 -12.38
N ARG A 440 19.47 21.04 -12.02
CA ARG A 440 20.64 21.53 -11.27
C ARG A 440 20.86 20.82 -9.92
N VAL A 441 19.80 20.46 -9.20
CA VAL A 441 19.94 19.78 -7.90
C VAL A 441 20.46 18.35 -8.10
N LEU A 442 20.01 17.66 -9.16
CA LEU A 442 20.51 16.32 -9.51
C LEU A 442 22.01 16.34 -9.83
N ASP A 443 22.45 17.34 -10.60
CA ASP A 443 23.86 17.50 -10.98
C ASP A 443 24.77 17.66 -9.75
N TYR A 444 24.30 18.35 -8.68
CA TYR A 444 25.04 18.49 -7.41
C TYR A 444 24.89 17.31 -6.45
N PHE A 445 23.77 16.57 -6.46
CA PHE A 445 23.51 15.50 -5.49
C PHE A 445 24.03 14.13 -5.95
N ILE A 446 23.99 13.86 -7.26
CA ILE A 446 24.46 12.58 -7.83
C ILE A 446 25.98 12.56 -7.98
N SER A 447 26.62 13.70 -8.29
CA SER A 447 28.08 13.75 -8.48
C SER A 447 28.89 13.28 -7.25
N PRO A 448 28.53 13.65 -5.99
CA PRO A 448 29.18 13.09 -4.79
C PRO A 448 28.87 11.60 -4.56
N MET A 449 27.63 11.16 -4.79
CA MET A 449 27.25 9.74 -4.59
C MET A 449 27.96 8.82 -5.59
N ALA A 450 28.06 9.23 -6.87
CA ALA A 450 28.81 8.50 -7.88
C ALA A 450 30.33 8.60 -7.66
N GLY A 451 30.82 9.76 -7.20
CA GLY A 451 32.23 10.00 -6.89
C GLY A 451 32.77 9.19 -5.70
N ALA A 452 31.90 8.75 -4.78
CA ALA A 452 32.28 7.88 -3.67
C ALA A 452 32.45 6.40 -4.07
N CYS A 453 31.85 5.97 -5.20
CA CYS A 453 31.84 4.56 -5.64
C CYS A 453 32.88 4.22 -6.72
N CYS A 454 33.69 5.19 -7.16
CA CYS A 454 34.76 4.97 -8.13
C CYS A 454 36.08 5.57 -7.59
N PRO A 455 37.18 4.78 -7.49
CA PRO A 455 38.49 5.37 -7.22
C PRO A 455 38.85 6.35 -8.34
N ALA A 456 39.47 7.47 -7.96
CA ALA A 456 39.65 8.63 -8.82
C ALA A 456 40.28 8.29 -10.19
N VAL A 457 39.60 8.67 -11.27
CA VAL A 457 40.16 8.75 -12.62
C VAL A 457 40.36 10.21 -12.96
N ASP A 458 41.55 10.57 -13.43
CA ASP A 458 42.06 11.94 -13.44
C ASP A 458 41.17 12.97 -14.15
N ALA A 459 40.92 14.08 -13.44
CA ALA A 459 40.10 15.22 -13.87
C ALA A 459 40.73 16.10 -14.98
N ASN A 460 41.60 15.54 -15.82
CA ASN A 460 42.40 16.28 -16.82
C ASN A 460 42.01 16.01 -18.29
N SER A 461 41.00 15.17 -18.55
CA SER A 461 40.64 14.72 -19.91
C SER A 461 39.50 15.50 -20.58
N ILE A 462 38.75 16.34 -19.84
CA ILE A 462 37.48 16.93 -20.32
C ILE A 462 37.63 18.36 -20.90
N SER A 463 38.83 18.96 -20.87
CA SER A 463 39.05 20.37 -21.30
C SER A 463 39.41 20.57 -22.80
N ARG A 464 39.09 19.62 -23.71
CA ARG A 464 39.48 19.71 -25.14
C ARG A 464 38.37 19.44 -26.17
N ARG A 465 37.08 19.67 -25.85
CA ARG A 465 35.98 19.51 -26.83
C ARG A 465 34.92 20.63 -26.81
N THR A 466 35.37 21.89 -26.83
CA THR A 466 34.54 23.06 -27.22
C THR A 466 35.41 24.11 -27.92
N ALA A 467 35.83 23.81 -29.15
CA ALA A 467 36.49 24.76 -30.05
C ALA A 467 36.35 24.30 -31.52
N SER A 468 35.12 24.36 -32.04
CA SER A 468 34.76 24.37 -33.47
C SER A 468 33.31 24.82 -33.62
#